data_AF-A0AAV5B6C4-F1
#
_entry.id   AF-A0AAV5B6C4-F1
#
_cell.length_a   1.000
_cell.length_b   1.000
_cell.length_c   1.000
_cell.angle_alpha   90.00
_cell.angle_beta   90.00
_cell.angle_gamma   90.00
#
_symmetry.space_group_name_H-M   'P 1'
#
loop_
_entity.id
_entity.type
_entity.pdbx_description
1 polymer ?
#
loop_
_entity_poly.entity_id
_entity_poly.type
_entity_poly.pdbx_seq_one_letter_code
_entity_poly.pdbx_strand_id
1 'polypeptide(L)'
;MGPSTSRAATASRCPPAATFSSEGAFFRTLLHEECHATGAEGRLGRPAVCERVKVTYEDIAREELVAELGSVFAASRLSIDLSELTAADLAEGGRWAEHGAYLKGWLAAFDEGDRADALMTAATAAGRASDWLFDHCFSEAGNGGAEAGAA
;
A
#
# COMPACT_ATOMS: atom_id res chain seq x y z
N MET A 1 14.50 2.53 -34.44
CA MET A 1 14.42 2.96 -33.03
C MET A 1 12.94 3.09 -32.70
N GLY A 2 12.36 2.06 -32.09
CA GLY A 2 10.94 2.04 -31.72
C GLY A 2 10.71 2.81 -30.41
N PRO A 3 9.48 3.29 -30.15
CA PRO A 3 9.17 4.09 -28.97
C PRO A 3 9.40 3.25 -27.71
N SER A 4 10.22 3.79 -26.81
CA SER A 4 10.36 3.33 -25.43
C SER A 4 8.99 3.44 -24.76
N THR A 5 8.35 2.31 -24.47
CA THR A 5 7.15 2.28 -23.63
C THR A 5 7.60 2.58 -22.21
N SER A 6 7.61 3.86 -21.85
CA SER A 6 7.43 4.30 -20.47
C SER A 6 6.24 3.52 -19.90
N ARG A 7 6.49 2.73 -18.85
CA ARG A 7 5.42 1.95 -18.21
C ARG A 7 4.51 2.97 -17.51
N ALA A 8 3.29 3.09 -18.03
CA ALA A 8 2.23 3.91 -17.48
C ALA A 8 2.12 3.74 -15.97
N ALA A 9 1.80 4.83 -15.27
CA ALA A 9 1.51 4.83 -13.83
C ALA A 9 0.67 3.59 -13.48
N THR A 10 1.16 2.75 -12.56
CA THR A 10 0.43 1.58 -12.09
C THR A 10 -0.89 2.08 -11.50
N ALA A 11 -1.98 1.90 -12.24
CA ALA A 11 -3.32 2.25 -11.78
C ALA A 11 -3.67 1.37 -10.57
N SER A 12 -4.34 1.97 -9.58
CA SER A 12 -4.91 1.26 -8.44
C SER A 12 -5.72 0.05 -8.90
N ARG A 13 -5.50 -1.12 -8.29
CA ARG A 13 -6.27 -2.34 -8.58
C ARG A 13 -7.52 -2.49 -7.71
N CYS A 14 -7.84 -1.47 -6.91
CA CYS A 14 -8.99 -1.49 -6.02
C CYS A 14 -10.31 -1.65 -6.80
N PRO A 15 -11.19 -2.60 -6.41
CA PRO A 15 -12.55 -2.69 -6.93
C PRO A 15 -13.37 -1.39 -6.71
N PRO A 16 -14.48 -1.19 -7.45
CA PRO A 16 -15.36 -0.05 -7.24
C PRO A 16 -15.93 0.00 -5.80
N ALA A 17 -16.02 1.19 -5.20
CA ALA A 17 -16.48 1.36 -3.82
C ALA A 17 -17.84 0.69 -3.51
N ALA A 18 -18.74 0.64 -4.50
CA ALA A 18 -20.06 0.00 -4.37
C ALA A 18 -20.02 -1.52 -4.13
N THR A 19 -18.87 -2.18 -4.30
CA THR A 19 -18.71 -3.62 -4.03
C THR A 19 -18.36 -3.93 -2.58
N PHE A 20 -18.17 -2.92 -1.74
CA PHE A 20 -17.76 -3.07 -0.35
C PHE A 20 -18.94 -2.92 0.62
N SER A 21 -18.87 -3.64 1.74
CA SER A 21 -19.87 -3.64 2.81
C SER A 21 -19.82 -2.37 3.67
N SER A 22 -18.69 -1.67 3.69
CA SER A 22 -18.48 -0.43 4.47
C SER A 22 -17.41 0.45 3.83
N GLU A 23 -17.38 1.72 4.23
CA GLU A 23 -16.32 2.65 3.83
C GLU A 23 -14.96 2.22 4.37
N GLY A 24 -14.89 1.75 5.62
CA GLY A 24 -13.65 1.22 6.21
C GLY A 24 -13.08 0.05 5.42
N ALA A 25 -13.92 -0.88 4.95
CA ALA A 25 -13.51 -1.99 4.11
C ALA A 25 -12.99 -1.52 2.74
N PHE A 26 -13.62 -0.50 2.16
CA PHE A 26 -13.16 0.12 0.92
C PHE A 26 -11.80 0.82 1.10
N PHE A 27 -11.67 1.73 2.07
CA PHE A 27 -10.44 2.50 2.28
C PHE A 27 -9.26 1.61 2.66
N ARG A 28 -9.47 0.54 3.43
CA ARG A 28 -8.42 -0.44 3.72
C ARG A 28 -7.85 -1.04 2.43
N THR A 29 -8.71 -1.57 1.57
CA THR A 29 -8.28 -2.16 0.29
C THR A 29 -7.68 -1.12 -0.63
N LEU A 30 -8.28 0.06 -0.75
CA LEU A 30 -7.76 1.14 -1.58
C LEU A 30 -6.35 1.53 -1.15
N LEU A 31 -6.15 1.84 0.13
CA LEU A 31 -4.86 2.30 0.64
C LEU A 31 -3.79 1.20 0.57
N HIS A 32 -4.17 -0.07 0.74
CA HIS A 32 -3.27 -1.20 0.52
C HIS A 32 -2.76 -1.23 -0.94
N GLU A 33 -3.66 -1.15 -1.93
CA GLU A 33 -3.28 -1.13 -3.35
C GLU A 33 -2.49 0.13 -3.73
N GLU A 34 -2.82 1.29 -3.14
CA GLU A 34 -2.03 2.51 -3.33
C GLU A 34 -0.62 2.37 -2.75
N CYS A 35 -0.48 1.73 -1.58
CA CYS A 35 0.83 1.43 -1.01
C CYS A 35 1.65 0.52 -1.93
N HIS A 36 1.06 -0.52 -2.54
CA HIS A 36 1.73 -1.29 -3.59
C HIS A 36 2.16 -0.42 -4.78
N ALA A 37 1.29 0.47 -5.24
CA ALA A 37 1.57 1.31 -6.38
C ALA A 37 2.79 2.22 -6.13
N THR A 38 3.03 2.67 -4.89
CA THR A 38 4.24 3.44 -4.52
C THR A 38 5.55 2.69 -4.78
N GLY A 39 5.52 1.37 -4.89
CA GLY A 39 6.70 0.54 -5.13
C GLY A 39 7.24 0.59 -6.56
N ALA A 40 6.53 1.21 -7.50
CA ALA A 40 6.96 1.30 -8.91
C ALA A 40 8.32 2.01 -9.09
N GLU A 41 9.02 1.69 -10.19
CA GLU A 41 10.39 2.14 -10.49
C GLU A 41 10.55 3.67 -10.50
N GLY A 42 9.53 4.40 -10.98
CA GLY A 42 9.50 5.87 -10.98
C GLY A 42 9.02 6.50 -9.66
N ARG A 43 8.85 5.71 -8.60
CA ARG A 43 8.40 6.15 -7.27
C ARG A 43 9.42 5.73 -6.21
N LEU A 44 9.12 4.74 -5.36
CA LEU A 44 10.04 4.24 -4.32
C LEU A 44 10.92 3.08 -4.81
N GLY A 45 10.70 2.55 -6.00
CA GLY A 45 11.61 1.58 -6.63
C GLY A 45 11.82 0.29 -5.84
N ARG A 46 10.75 -0.29 -5.27
CA ARG A 46 10.87 -1.49 -4.44
C ARG A 46 11.10 -2.76 -5.29
N PRO A 47 12.07 -3.62 -4.92
CA PRO A 47 12.46 -4.79 -5.70
C PRO A 47 11.31 -5.68 -6.17
N ALA A 48 10.43 -6.11 -5.25
CA ALA A 48 9.29 -6.98 -5.54
C ALA A 48 8.29 -6.40 -6.57
N VAL A 49 8.27 -5.08 -6.74
CA VAL A 49 7.38 -4.37 -7.69
C VAL A 49 8.08 -4.04 -9.01
N CYS A 50 9.39 -3.81 -8.97
CA CYS A 50 10.17 -3.33 -10.11
C CYS A 50 10.88 -4.44 -10.88
N GLU A 51 11.30 -5.50 -10.20
CA GLU A 51 12.20 -6.48 -10.77
C GLU A 51 11.54 -7.34 -11.84
N ARG A 52 12.26 -7.53 -12.95
CA ARG A 52 11.87 -8.42 -14.06
C ARG A 52 12.37 -9.86 -13.88
N VAL A 53 12.97 -10.17 -12.73
CA VAL A 53 13.45 -11.51 -12.37
C VAL A 53 12.41 -12.27 -11.54
N LYS A 54 12.70 -13.54 -11.25
CA LYS A 54 11.81 -14.40 -10.46
C LYS A 54 11.74 -13.89 -9.02
N VAL A 55 10.65 -13.22 -8.68
CA VAL A 55 10.31 -12.80 -7.31
C VAL A 55 10.08 -14.05 -6.45
N THR A 56 10.70 -14.12 -5.27
CA THR A 56 10.51 -15.22 -4.33
C THR A 56 9.24 -15.04 -3.50
N TYR A 57 8.78 -16.09 -2.83
CA TYR A 57 7.66 -15.95 -1.88
C TYR A 57 8.01 -15.01 -0.72
N GLU A 58 9.27 -14.98 -0.29
CA GLU A 58 9.74 -14.05 0.74
C GLU A 58 9.64 -12.58 0.27
N ASP A 59 10.04 -12.30 -0.98
CA ASP A 59 9.92 -10.95 -1.55
C ASP A 59 8.47 -10.49 -1.64
N ILE A 60 7.57 -11.40 -2.04
CA ILE A 60 6.12 -11.14 -2.05
C ILE A 60 5.64 -10.85 -0.63
N ALA A 61 5.93 -11.73 0.33
CA ALA A 61 5.53 -11.57 1.72
C ALA A 61 6.03 -10.24 2.30
N ARG A 62 7.25 -9.82 1.96
CA ARG A 62 7.80 -8.53 2.37
C ARG A 62 7.01 -7.36 1.79
N GLU A 63 6.68 -7.39 0.51
CA GLU A 63 5.92 -6.34 -0.15
C GLU A 63 4.47 -6.24 0.35
N GLU A 64 3.82 -7.37 0.61
CA GLU A 64 2.49 -7.42 1.24
C GLU A 64 2.50 -6.85 2.66
N LEU A 65 3.55 -7.15 3.46
CA LEU A 65 3.73 -6.52 4.78
C LEU A 65 3.89 -5.00 4.67
N VAL A 66 4.60 -4.51 3.65
CA VAL A 66 4.71 -3.06 3.38
C VAL A 66 3.35 -2.47 3.04
N ALA A 67 2.58 -3.10 2.17
CA ALA A 67 1.27 -2.60 1.75
C ALA A 67 0.24 -2.59 2.90
N GLU A 68 0.18 -3.67 3.68
CA GLU A 68 -0.77 -3.80 4.77
C GLU A 68 -0.47 -2.79 5.90
N LEU A 69 0.79 -2.69 6.34
CA LEU A 69 1.19 -1.70 7.35
C LEU A 69 1.04 -0.26 6.81
N GLY A 70 1.40 -0.06 5.54
CA GLY A 70 1.31 1.23 4.86
C GLY A 70 -0.13 1.73 4.81
N SER A 71 -1.09 0.85 4.57
CA SER A 71 -2.52 1.18 4.54
C SER A 71 -3.00 1.75 5.88
N VAL A 72 -2.56 1.15 6.99
CA VAL A 72 -2.89 1.59 8.35
C VAL A 72 -2.23 2.93 8.67
N PHE A 73 -0.97 3.11 8.28
CA PHE A 73 -0.25 4.37 8.49
C PHE A 73 -0.86 5.51 7.67
N ALA A 74 -1.23 5.26 6.42
CA ALA A 74 -1.87 6.24 5.54
C ALA A 74 -3.26 6.62 6.07
N ALA A 75 -4.08 5.64 6.46
CA ALA A 75 -5.40 5.90 7.03
C ALA A 75 -5.32 6.74 8.31
N SER A 76 -4.41 6.38 9.21
CA SER A 76 -4.16 7.13 10.45
C SER A 76 -3.79 8.59 10.15
N ARG A 77 -2.90 8.83 9.19
CA ARG A 77 -2.50 10.19 8.78
C ARG A 77 -3.64 10.99 8.13
N LEU A 78 -4.52 10.31 7.41
CA LEU A 78 -5.70 10.91 6.78
C LEU A 78 -6.90 11.05 7.72
N SER A 79 -6.76 10.65 9.00
CA SER A 79 -7.87 10.57 9.96
C SER A 79 -9.04 9.70 9.48
N ILE A 80 -8.74 8.67 8.69
CA ILE A 80 -9.71 7.66 8.25
C ILE A 80 -9.79 6.58 9.32
N ASP A 81 -10.98 6.38 9.87
CA ASP A 81 -11.23 5.31 10.81
C ASP A 81 -11.39 3.97 10.08
N LEU A 82 -10.42 3.07 10.26
CA LEU A 82 -10.49 1.70 9.75
C LEU A 82 -11.06 0.71 10.77
N SER A 83 -11.53 1.19 11.93
CA SER A 83 -12.08 0.36 13.01
C SER A 83 -13.57 0.03 12.83
N GLU A 84 -14.25 0.69 11.88
CA GLU A 84 -15.59 0.31 11.46
C GLU A 84 -15.59 -1.06 10.79
N LEU A 85 -15.77 -2.08 11.61
CA LEU A 85 -15.88 -3.48 11.20
C LEU A 85 -17.32 -3.92 11.47
N THR A 86 -17.99 -4.41 10.43
CA THR A 86 -19.30 -5.01 10.59
C THR A 86 -19.17 -6.37 11.29
N ALA A 87 -20.26 -6.90 11.84
CA ALA A 87 -20.26 -8.26 12.39
C ALA A 87 -19.83 -9.32 11.34
N ALA A 88 -20.08 -9.06 10.05
CA ALA A 88 -19.62 -9.92 8.96
C ALA A 88 -18.10 -9.83 8.75
N ASP A 89 -17.49 -8.67 8.96
CA ASP A 89 -16.03 -8.49 8.82
C ASP A 89 -15.24 -9.18 9.93
N LEU A 90 -15.85 -9.29 11.13
CA LEU A 90 -15.26 -9.93 12.32
C LEU A 90 -15.54 -11.44 12.43
N ALA A 91 -16.47 -11.97 11.64
CA ALA A 91 -16.80 -13.40 11.66
C ALA A 91 -15.62 -14.26 11.18
N GLU A 92 -15.67 -15.57 11.44
CA GLU A 92 -14.71 -16.52 10.87
C GLU A 92 -14.82 -16.49 9.33
N GLY A 93 -13.69 -16.27 8.65
CA GLY A 93 -13.67 -16.00 7.20
C GLY A 93 -14.10 -14.59 6.80
N GLY A 94 -14.36 -13.71 7.77
CA GLY A 94 -14.55 -12.28 7.56
C GLY A 94 -13.21 -11.58 7.31
N ARG A 95 -13.26 -10.45 6.58
CA ARG A 95 -12.09 -9.71 6.10
C ARG A 95 -11.07 -9.40 7.21
N TRP A 96 -11.51 -9.02 8.41
CA TRP A 96 -10.60 -8.69 9.51
C TRP A 96 -9.79 -9.90 10.01
N ALA A 97 -10.44 -11.06 10.12
CA ALA A 97 -9.78 -12.30 10.49
C ALA A 97 -8.76 -12.73 9.43
N GLU A 98 -9.05 -12.44 8.16
CA GLU A 98 -8.14 -12.68 7.04
C GLU A 98 -6.88 -11.79 7.13
N HIS A 99 -7.01 -10.49 7.43
CA HIS A 99 -5.86 -9.59 7.59
C HIS A 99 -4.87 -10.05 8.68
N GLY A 100 -5.38 -10.47 9.84
CA GLY A 100 -4.54 -11.02 10.92
C GLY A 100 -3.87 -12.34 10.53
N ALA A 101 -4.59 -13.21 9.80
CA ALA A 101 -4.05 -14.45 9.28
C ALA A 101 -2.98 -14.22 8.19
N TYR A 102 -3.13 -13.19 7.36
CA TYR A 102 -2.17 -12.83 6.33
C TYR A 102 -0.86 -12.31 6.90
N LEU A 103 -0.90 -11.41 7.89
CA LEU A 103 0.32 -10.95 8.58
C LEU A 103 1.10 -12.14 9.16
N LYS A 104 0.41 -13.08 9.81
CA LYS A 104 1.03 -14.31 10.32
C LYS A 104 1.59 -15.18 9.20
N GLY A 105 0.87 -15.32 8.10
CA GLY A 105 1.29 -16.11 6.93
C GLY A 105 2.50 -15.53 6.20
N TRP A 106 2.57 -14.21 6.06
CA TRP A 106 3.73 -13.53 5.46
C TRP A 106 4.94 -13.54 6.37
N LEU A 107 4.76 -13.36 7.69
CA LEU A 107 5.87 -13.53 8.64
C LEU A 107 6.40 -14.97 8.67
N ALA A 108 5.57 -15.97 8.36
CA ALA A 108 6.02 -17.35 8.24
C ALA A 108 6.90 -17.61 7.00
N ALA A 109 7.00 -16.67 6.06
CA ALA A 109 7.93 -16.75 4.93
C ALA A 109 9.40 -16.58 5.36
N PHE A 110 9.63 -15.97 6.52
CA PHE A 110 10.96 -15.71 7.08
C PHE A 110 11.30 -16.74 8.17
N ASP A 111 12.60 -17.03 8.29
CA ASP A 111 13.15 -17.80 9.39
C ASP A 111 12.79 -17.15 10.73
N GLU A 112 12.53 -17.97 11.75
CA GLU A 112 11.99 -17.50 13.03
C GLU A 112 12.86 -16.41 13.68
N GLY A 113 14.18 -16.50 13.54
CA GLY A 113 15.13 -15.50 14.04
C GLY A 113 15.07 -14.15 13.31
N ASP A 114 14.60 -14.13 12.06
CA ASP A 114 14.63 -12.96 11.19
C ASP A 114 13.28 -12.25 11.11
N ARG A 115 12.21 -12.84 11.65
CA ARG A 115 10.84 -12.29 11.57
C ARG A 115 10.71 -10.88 12.15
N ALA A 116 11.39 -10.60 13.26
CA ALA A 116 11.36 -9.28 13.88
C ALA A 116 12.01 -8.23 12.98
N ASP A 117 13.18 -8.54 12.42
CA ASP A 117 13.91 -7.65 11.51
C ASP A 117 13.15 -7.46 10.19
N ALA A 118 12.55 -8.53 9.66
CA ALA A 118 11.67 -8.47 8.49
C ALA A 118 10.48 -7.54 8.73
N LEU A 119 9.80 -7.66 9.88
CA LEU A 119 8.69 -6.80 10.27
C LEU A 119 9.11 -5.32 10.41
N MET A 120 10.23 -5.05 11.10
CA MET A 120 10.73 -3.69 11.29
C MET A 120 11.16 -3.05 9.96
N THR A 121 11.77 -3.84 9.07
CA THR A 121 12.14 -3.40 7.72
C THR A 121 10.89 -3.06 6.90
N ALA A 122 9.87 -3.93 6.91
CA ALA A 122 8.61 -3.70 6.23
C ALA A 122 7.89 -2.46 6.79
N ALA A 123 7.84 -2.29 8.11
CA ALA A 123 7.25 -1.11 8.75
C ALA A 123 7.96 0.19 8.36
N THR A 124 9.29 0.17 8.26
CA THR A 124 10.06 1.35 7.81
C THR A 124 9.73 1.70 6.35
N ALA A 125 9.63 0.70 5.48
CA ALA A 125 9.24 0.90 4.08
C ALA A 125 7.77 1.33 3.94
N ALA A 126 6.87 0.82 4.79
CA ALA A 126 5.47 1.22 4.89
C ALA A 126 5.32 2.70 5.28
N GLY A 127 6.13 3.18 6.23
CA GLY A 127 6.20 4.61 6.59
C GLY A 127 6.53 5.48 5.37
N ARG A 128 7.57 5.10 4.61
CA ARG A 128 7.96 5.80 3.37
C ARG A 128 6.86 5.76 2.30
N ALA A 129 6.15 4.63 2.17
CA ALA A 129 5.01 4.52 1.25
C ALA A 129 3.87 5.47 1.64
N SER A 130 3.54 5.54 2.93
CA SER A 130 2.53 6.47 3.48
C SER A 130 2.93 7.94 3.26
N ASP A 131 4.19 8.28 3.57
CA ASP A 131 4.73 9.63 3.31
C ASP A 131 4.62 9.99 1.82
N TRP A 132 5.03 9.08 0.94
CA TRP A 132 4.96 9.31 -0.51
C TRP A 132 3.53 9.59 -0.97
N LEU A 133 2.56 8.79 -0.52
CA LEU A 133 1.14 9.00 -0.84
C LEU A 133 0.67 10.38 -0.35
N PHE A 134 1.01 10.75 0.88
CA PHE A 134 0.62 12.06 1.42
C PHE A 134 1.19 13.20 0.58
N ASP A 135 2.49 13.16 0.30
CA ASP A 135 3.18 14.25 -0.37
C ASP A 135 2.76 14.41 -1.84
N HIS A 136 2.42 13.31 -2.53
CA HIS A 136 2.18 13.33 -3.98
C HIS A 136 0.71 13.22 -4.38
N CYS A 137 -0.13 12.62 -3.54
CA CYS A 137 -1.54 12.39 -3.86
C CYS A 137 -2.48 13.29 -3.04
N PHE A 138 -2.04 13.78 -1.88
CA PHE A 138 -2.90 14.50 -0.94
C PHE A 138 -2.41 15.90 -0.56
N SER A 139 -1.18 16.29 -0.92
CA SER A 139 -0.66 17.63 -0.67
C SER A 139 -0.93 18.58 -1.84
N GLU A 140 -1.31 19.83 -1.54
CA GLU A 140 -1.63 20.89 -2.51
C GLU A 140 -0.43 21.29 -3.40
N ALA A 141 0.78 20.81 -3.14
CA ALA A 141 2.02 21.22 -3.82
C ALA A 141 2.12 20.76 -5.30
N GLY A 142 1.14 20.02 -5.82
CA GLY A 142 1.02 19.67 -7.24
C GLY A 142 0.28 20.68 -8.11
N ASN A 143 -0.42 21.67 -7.53
CA ASN A 143 -1.12 22.68 -8.31
C ASN A 143 -0.30 23.97 -8.39
N GLY A 144 0.74 23.94 -9.23
CA GLY A 144 1.51 25.12 -9.63
C GLY A 144 0.64 26.11 -10.42
N GLY A 145 -0.20 26.85 -9.71
CA GLY A 145 -0.74 28.11 -10.20
C GLY A 145 0.38 29.12 -10.28
N ALA A 146 0.92 29.30 -11.49
CA ALA A 146 1.70 30.47 -11.82
C ALA A 146 0.83 31.72 -11.57
N GLU A 147 1.01 32.39 -10.42
CA GLU A 147 0.62 33.79 -10.30
C GLU A 147 1.53 34.58 -11.23
N ALA A 148 1.00 34.85 -12.42
CA ALA A 148 1.50 35.90 -13.30
C ALA A 148 1.55 37.19 -12.49
N GLY A 149 2.74 37.76 -12.36
CA GLY A 149 2.92 39.11 -11.87
C GLY A 149 1.99 40.05 -12.66
N ALA A 150 1.03 40.62 -11.95
CA ALA A 150 0.25 41.73 -12.44
C ALA A 150 1.09 43.01 -12.26
N ALA A 151 1.17 43.74 -13.37
CA ALA A 151 1.89 45.00 -13.58
C ALA A 151 1.46 46.14 -12.65
#